data_AF-K9DXL3-F1
#
_entry.id   AF-K9DXL3-F1
#
_cell.length_a   1.000
_cell.length_b   1.000
_cell.length_c   1.000
_cell.angle_alpha   90.00
_cell.angle_beta   90.00
_cell.angle_gamma   90.00
#
_symmetry.space_group_name_H-M   'P 1'
#
loop_
_entity.id
_entity.type
_entity.pdbx_description
1 polymer ?
#
loop_
_entity_poly.entity_id
_entity_poly.type
_entity_poly.pdbx_seq_one_letter_code
_entity_poly.pdbx_strand_id
1 'polypeptide(L)'
;MRTLSLYTILAGGRINIRSYRTAMLALLLCFSISFVSCTEETLDYNNPDVDLFVKQLKGGKYSVESPEGLNTVPRFTVNDIEGLLKYAEDMTVIPSFPLAPVSYSAGGKLRLGECILWTVETIRLGQNASMGCKMVHADAENYEGIYFLSDDEVLDAAARYRRWWESRKYPRTMWTIDPCYDEPLCGSGYMWW
;
A
#
# COMPACT_ATOMS: atom_id res chain seq x y z
N MET A 1 -29.70 -62.85 -64.59
CA MET A 1 -30.36 -62.99 -63.28
C MET A 1 -29.82 -61.88 -62.38
N ARG A 2 -30.70 -60.90 -62.05
CA ARG A 2 -30.63 -59.85 -61.02
C ARG A 2 -29.39 -58.95 -60.92
N THR A 3 -29.58 -57.74 -61.42
CA THR A 3 -29.04 -56.45 -60.96
C THR A 3 -29.20 -56.28 -59.44
N LEU A 4 -28.10 -55.96 -58.74
CA LEU A 4 -28.13 -55.47 -57.36
C LEU A 4 -27.66 -54.01 -57.34
N SER A 5 -28.65 -53.18 -57.06
CA SER A 5 -28.66 -51.74 -56.83
C SER A 5 -27.69 -51.31 -55.72
N LEU A 6 -26.65 -50.55 -56.08
CA LEU A 6 -25.82 -49.76 -55.16
C LEU A 6 -26.38 -48.32 -55.12
N TYR A 7 -27.52 -48.15 -54.46
CA TYR A 7 -27.91 -46.85 -53.91
C TYR A 7 -27.12 -46.64 -52.62
N THR A 8 -26.25 -45.64 -52.56
CA THR A 8 -26.40 -44.46 -51.68
C THR A 8 -25.14 -43.62 -51.81
N ILE A 9 -25.35 -42.50 -52.48
CA ILE A 9 -24.42 -41.44 -52.83
C ILE A 9 -24.28 -40.47 -51.64
N LEU A 10 -23.03 -40.08 -51.33
CA LEU A 10 -22.60 -38.82 -50.71
C LEU A 10 -23.16 -38.44 -49.33
N ALA A 11 -22.46 -38.84 -48.27
CA ALA A 11 -22.39 -38.04 -47.04
C ALA A 11 -21.40 -36.88 -47.25
N GLY A 12 -21.77 -35.94 -48.14
CA GLY A 12 -21.06 -34.70 -48.38
C GLY A 12 -21.33 -33.69 -47.27
N GLY A 13 -20.63 -33.83 -46.15
CA GLY A 13 -20.54 -32.77 -45.14
C GLY A 13 -19.79 -31.58 -45.75
N ARG A 14 -20.51 -30.58 -46.25
CA ARG A 14 -19.92 -29.30 -46.70
C ARG A 14 -19.32 -28.61 -45.48
N ILE A 15 -18.02 -28.77 -45.28
CA ILE A 15 -17.23 -27.96 -44.34
C ILE A 15 -17.32 -26.51 -44.83
N ASN A 16 -18.11 -25.68 -44.13
CA ASN A 16 -18.29 -24.29 -44.48
C ASN A 16 -17.01 -23.51 -44.11
N ILE A 17 -16.12 -23.37 -45.08
CA ILE A 17 -14.82 -22.67 -44.97
C ILE A 17 -14.99 -21.25 -44.39
N ARG A 18 -16.13 -20.60 -44.62
CA ARG A 18 -16.45 -19.27 -44.10
C ARG A 18 -16.70 -19.30 -42.59
N SER A 19 -17.46 -20.29 -42.11
CA SER A 19 -17.72 -20.55 -40.68
C SER A 19 -16.43 -20.88 -39.92
N TYR A 20 -15.56 -21.69 -40.51
CA TYR A 20 -14.25 -22.03 -39.93
C TYR A 20 -13.31 -20.82 -39.86
N ARG A 21 -13.30 -19.95 -40.89
CA ARG A 21 -12.53 -18.69 -40.85
C ARG A 21 -13.02 -17.74 -39.78
N THR A 22 -14.33 -17.58 -39.60
CA THR A 22 -14.88 -16.78 -38.49
C THR A 22 -14.58 -17.38 -37.14
N ALA A 23 -14.66 -18.71 -36.98
CA ALA A 23 -14.32 -19.38 -35.73
C ALA A 23 -12.83 -19.27 -35.40
N MET A 24 -11.93 -19.44 -36.38
CA MET A 24 -10.49 -19.20 -36.23
C MET A 24 -10.18 -17.74 -35.89
N LEU A 25 -10.82 -16.78 -36.55
CA LEU A 25 -10.66 -15.35 -36.25
C LEU A 25 -11.15 -15.00 -34.85
N ALA A 26 -12.28 -15.57 -34.41
CA ALA A 26 -12.79 -15.41 -33.06
C ALA A 26 -11.86 -16.05 -32.01
N LEU A 27 -11.30 -17.23 -32.29
CA LEU A 27 -10.34 -17.90 -31.40
C LEU A 27 -9.04 -17.09 -31.26
N LEU A 28 -8.54 -16.53 -32.37
CA LEU A 28 -7.36 -15.66 -32.38
C LEU A 28 -7.60 -14.34 -31.62
N LEU A 29 -8.80 -13.76 -31.76
CA LEU A 29 -9.23 -12.59 -30.98
C LEU A 29 -9.34 -12.91 -29.48
N CYS A 30 -9.92 -14.05 -29.10
CA CYS A 30 -9.98 -14.49 -27.71
C CYS A 30 -8.58 -14.78 -27.14
N PHE A 31 -7.65 -15.34 -27.93
CA PHE A 31 -6.27 -15.60 -27.50
C PHE A 31 -5.49 -14.30 -27.27
N SER A 32 -5.79 -13.24 -28.03
CA SER A 32 -5.16 -11.92 -27.86
C SER A 32 -5.59 -11.16 -26.60
N ILE A 33 -6.72 -11.52 -25.97
CA ILE A 33 -7.21 -10.89 -24.73
C ILE A 33 -6.58 -11.55 -23.48
N SER A 34 -6.01 -12.75 -23.61
CA SER A 34 -5.57 -13.58 -22.48
C SER A 34 -4.19 -13.25 -21.88
N PHE A 35 -3.48 -12.24 -22.39
CA PHE A 35 -2.13 -11.91 -21.92
C PHE A 35 -2.00 -10.45 -21.47
N VAL A 36 -2.87 -9.99 -20.57
CA VAL A 36 -2.47 -8.91 -19.66
C VAL A 36 -1.62 -9.55 -18.57
N SER A 37 -0.34 -9.76 -18.86
CA SER A 37 0.63 -10.10 -17.82
C SER A 37 0.79 -8.86 -16.94
N CYS A 38 0.17 -8.87 -15.76
CA CYS A 38 0.50 -7.92 -14.70
C CYS A 38 1.93 -8.22 -14.25
N THR A 39 2.91 -7.51 -14.81
CA THR A 39 4.25 -7.47 -14.24
C THR A 39 4.14 -6.78 -12.88
N GLU A 40 4.38 -7.50 -11.80
CA GLU A 40 4.47 -6.87 -10.48
C GLU A 40 5.78 -6.10 -10.42
N GLU A 41 5.67 -4.78 -10.30
CA GLU A 41 6.84 -3.91 -10.09
C GLU A 41 7.45 -4.22 -8.73
N THR A 42 8.74 -4.52 -8.73
CA THR A 42 9.52 -4.80 -7.53
C THR A 42 9.89 -3.47 -6.86
N LEU A 43 9.69 -3.38 -5.55
CA LEU A 43 10.04 -2.19 -4.79
C LEU A 43 11.54 -2.09 -4.58
N ASP A 44 12.13 -0.93 -4.90
CA ASP A 44 13.51 -0.62 -4.56
C ASP A 44 13.59 -0.12 -3.11
N TYR A 45 14.29 -0.85 -2.24
CA TYR A 45 14.40 -0.49 -0.83
C TYR A 45 15.33 0.71 -0.57
N ASN A 46 16.25 1.02 -1.50
CA ASN A 46 17.22 2.12 -1.33
C ASN A 46 16.77 3.41 -2.02
N ASN A 47 15.87 3.31 -3.00
CA ASN A 47 15.22 4.44 -3.64
C ASN A 47 13.72 4.16 -3.84
N PRO A 48 12.96 4.14 -2.75
CA PRO A 48 11.57 3.66 -2.77
C PRO A 48 10.62 4.62 -3.47
N ASP A 49 9.73 4.05 -4.28
CA ASP A 49 8.56 4.76 -4.82
C ASP A 49 7.41 4.68 -3.81
N VAL A 50 6.94 5.84 -3.35
CA VAL A 50 5.87 5.96 -2.36
C VAL A 50 4.56 5.35 -2.86
N ASP A 51 4.20 5.60 -4.12
CA ASP A 51 2.91 5.17 -4.68
C ASP A 51 2.92 3.65 -4.88
N LEU A 52 4.06 3.09 -5.33
CA LEU A 52 4.26 1.65 -5.43
C LEU A 52 4.19 0.98 -4.05
N PHE A 53 4.85 1.55 -3.04
CA PHE A 53 4.81 1.06 -1.67
C PHE A 53 3.37 0.99 -1.14
N VAL A 54 2.62 2.10 -1.24
CA VAL A 54 1.22 2.16 -0.80
C VAL A 54 0.33 1.18 -1.57
N LYS A 55 0.52 1.07 -2.88
CA LYS A 55 -0.22 0.12 -3.72
C LYS A 55 0.02 -1.33 -3.27
N GLN A 56 1.26 -1.69 -2.96
CA GLN A 56 1.61 -3.02 -2.49
C GLN A 56 1.06 -3.30 -1.08
N LEU A 57 1.09 -2.32 -0.16
CA LEU A 57 0.48 -2.44 1.16
C LEU A 57 -1.02 -2.69 1.07
N LYS A 58 -1.75 -1.87 0.31
CA LYS A 58 -3.19 -2.04 0.08
C LYS A 58 -3.52 -3.37 -0.59
N GLY A 59 -2.68 -3.79 -1.54
CA GLY A 59 -2.85 -5.06 -2.24
C GLY A 59 -2.50 -6.30 -1.40
N GLY A 60 -1.88 -6.14 -0.24
CA GLY A 60 -1.36 -7.25 0.58
C GLY A 60 -0.24 -8.03 -0.10
N LYS A 61 0.41 -7.43 -1.11
CA LYS A 61 1.50 -8.04 -1.89
C LYS A 61 2.87 -7.54 -1.48
N TYR A 62 2.92 -6.61 -0.54
CA TYR A 62 4.17 -6.10 0.00
C TYR A 62 4.94 -7.23 0.70
N SER A 63 6.15 -7.52 0.22
CA SER A 63 7.04 -8.46 0.90
C SER A 63 7.59 -7.79 2.15
N VAL A 64 7.23 -8.34 3.31
CA VAL A 64 7.74 -7.88 4.60
C VAL A 64 9.24 -8.17 4.72
N GLU A 65 9.69 -9.27 4.09
CA GLU A 65 11.10 -9.63 4.01
C GLU A 65 11.76 -8.83 2.88
N SER A 66 12.71 -7.98 3.26
CA SER A 66 13.66 -7.37 2.34
C SER A 66 14.57 -8.44 1.70
N PRO A 67 15.32 -8.14 0.63
CA PRO A 67 16.32 -9.06 0.07
C PRO A 67 17.34 -9.57 1.10
N GLU A 68 17.51 -8.83 2.19
CA GLU A 68 18.40 -9.13 3.31
C GLU A 68 17.72 -9.99 4.40
N GLY A 69 16.46 -10.39 4.21
CA GLY A 69 15.69 -11.23 5.13
C GLY A 69 15.20 -10.50 6.39
N LEU A 70 15.31 -9.17 6.43
CA LEU A 70 14.87 -8.35 7.56
C LEU A 70 13.53 -7.69 7.26
N ASN A 71 12.65 -7.65 8.28
CA ASN A 71 11.41 -6.88 8.27
C ASN A 71 11.72 -5.39 8.40
N THR A 72 11.96 -4.73 7.27
CA THR A 72 12.30 -3.32 7.25
C THR A 72 11.35 -2.54 6.34
N VAL A 73 10.96 -1.36 6.81
CA VAL A 73 10.41 -0.34 5.92
C VAL A 73 11.51 0.09 4.94
N PRO A 74 11.18 0.37 3.67
CA PRO A 74 12.14 0.92 2.72
C PRO A 74 12.82 2.19 3.24
N ARG A 75 14.01 2.50 2.74
CA ARG A 75 14.82 3.65 3.18
C ARG A 75 14.29 4.96 2.60
N PHE A 76 13.11 5.36 3.06
CA PHE A 76 12.57 6.68 2.76
C PHE A 76 13.43 7.78 3.36
N THR A 77 13.40 8.93 2.71
CA THR A 77 14.16 10.12 3.06
C THR A 77 13.23 11.29 3.33
N VAL A 78 13.79 12.41 3.78
CA VAL A 78 13.05 13.66 4.00
C VAL A 78 12.33 14.14 2.73
N ASN A 79 12.87 13.83 1.54
CA ASN A 79 12.25 14.22 0.26
C ASN A 79 10.93 13.47 -0.01
N ASP A 80 10.74 12.30 0.60
CA ASP A 80 9.57 11.45 0.38
C ASP A 80 8.39 11.80 1.30
N ILE A 81 8.63 12.62 2.34
CA ILE A 81 7.61 13.00 3.33
C ILE A 81 6.38 13.62 2.66
N GLU A 82 6.56 14.50 1.68
CA GLU A 82 5.45 15.11 0.95
C GLU A 82 4.60 14.08 0.20
N GLY A 83 5.24 13.07 -0.40
CA GLY A 83 4.56 11.97 -1.07
C GLY A 83 3.78 11.11 -0.07
N LEU A 84 4.44 10.74 1.04
CA LEU A 84 3.85 9.92 2.10
C LEU A 84 2.61 10.59 2.71
N LEU A 85 2.69 11.88 3.05
CA LEU A 85 1.59 12.62 3.71
C LEU A 85 0.31 12.75 2.86
N LYS A 86 0.36 12.47 1.55
CA LYS A 86 -0.85 12.34 0.71
C LYS A 86 -1.73 11.18 1.15
N TYR A 87 -1.14 10.15 1.75
CA TYR A 87 -1.82 8.93 2.19
C TYR A 87 -2.10 8.89 3.70
N ALA A 88 -1.69 9.92 4.45
CA ALA A 88 -1.81 9.96 5.92
C ALA A 88 -3.26 9.92 6.44
N GLU A 89 -4.24 10.35 5.65
CA GLU A 89 -5.66 10.31 6.01
C GLU A 89 -6.38 9.04 5.52
N ASP A 90 -5.67 8.12 4.89
CA ASP A 90 -6.27 6.91 4.37
C ASP A 90 -6.46 5.87 5.48
N MET A 91 -7.68 5.73 5.99
CA MET A 91 -8.00 4.77 7.05
C MET A 91 -8.27 3.35 6.54
N THR A 92 -7.93 3.04 5.29
CA THR A 92 -8.03 1.67 4.75
C THR A 92 -7.24 0.71 5.64
N VAL A 93 -7.90 -0.39 6.02
CA VAL A 93 -7.25 -1.46 6.79
C VAL A 93 -6.36 -2.27 5.86
N ILE A 94 -5.07 -2.31 6.16
CA ILE A 94 -4.08 -3.10 5.42
C ILE A 94 -3.85 -4.44 6.12
N PRO A 95 -3.53 -5.50 5.35
CA PRO A 95 -3.34 -6.84 5.93
C PRO A 95 -2.03 -6.97 6.72
N SER A 96 -0.99 -6.23 6.32
CA SER A 96 0.34 -6.31 6.94
C SER A 96 1.14 -5.02 6.72
N PHE A 97 2.13 -4.83 7.58
CA PHE A 97 3.15 -3.79 7.52
C PHE A 97 4.48 -4.35 8.06
N PRO A 98 5.67 -3.93 7.58
CA PRO A 98 6.95 -4.47 8.05
C PRO A 98 7.33 -3.97 9.44
N LEU A 99 6.61 -4.47 10.46
CA LEU A 99 6.87 -4.26 11.87
C LEU A 99 7.55 -5.50 12.48
N ALA A 100 8.10 -5.33 13.68
CA ALA A 100 8.54 -6.46 14.48
C ALA A 100 7.34 -7.35 14.87
N PRO A 101 7.51 -8.67 15.07
CA PRO A 101 6.41 -9.56 15.44
C PRO A 101 5.65 -9.13 16.71
N VAL A 102 6.38 -8.59 17.71
CA VAL A 102 5.81 -8.08 18.98
C VAL A 102 4.79 -6.97 18.77
N SER A 103 4.93 -6.17 17.72
CA SER A 103 4.08 -5.01 17.43
C SER A 103 2.63 -5.40 17.11
N TYR A 104 2.43 -6.60 16.56
CA TYR A 104 1.10 -7.13 16.26
C TYR A 104 0.36 -7.65 17.50
N SER A 105 1.12 -8.07 18.53
CA SER A 105 0.56 -8.62 19.77
C SER A 105 -0.19 -7.60 20.62
N ALA A 106 0.07 -6.30 20.40
CA ALA A 106 -0.61 -5.21 21.08
C ALA A 106 -2.07 -5.01 20.64
N GLY A 107 -2.47 -5.65 19.53
CA GLY A 107 -3.82 -5.59 18.97
C GLY A 107 -4.00 -4.46 17.96
N GLY A 108 -5.26 -4.20 17.59
CA GLY A 108 -5.64 -3.10 16.70
C GLY A 108 -5.49 -3.41 15.20
N LYS A 109 -6.38 -2.84 14.38
CA LYS A 109 -6.34 -2.98 12.91
C LYS A 109 -5.25 -2.08 12.35
N LEU A 110 -4.40 -2.56 11.44
CA LEU A 110 -3.44 -1.71 10.76
C LEU A 110 -4.16 -0.76 9.79
N ARG A 111 -4.15 0.53 10.09
CA ARG A 111 -4.68 1.58 9.21
C ARG A 111 -3.52 2.12 8.38
N LEU A 112 -3.72 2.27 7.07
CA LEU A 112 -2.67 2.74 6.17
C LEU A 112 -2.11 4.09 6.63
N GLY A 113 -2.97 5.08 6.82
CA GLY A 113 -2.58 6.44 7.19
C GLY A 113 -1.77 6.51 8.47
N GLU A 114 -2.13 5.71 9.46
CA GLU A 114 -1.39 5.61 10.73
C GLU A 114 0.01 5.01 10.54
N CYS A 115 0.13 3.95 9.74
CA CYS A 115 1.44 3.40 9.39
C CYS A 115 2.28 4.35 8.54
N ILE A 116 1.64 5.15 7.68
CA ILE A 116 2.32 6.19 6.90
C ILE A 116 2.86 7.29 7.82
N LEU A 117 2.06 7.73 8.80
CA LEU A 117 2.53 8.70 9.81
C LEU A 117 3.68 8.13 10.65
N TRP A 118 3.64 6.85 11.00
CA TRP A 118 4.74 6.15 11.67
C TRP A 118 6.02 6.17 10.81
N THR A 119 5.91 5.97 9.50
CA THR A 119 7.05 6.08 8.57
C THR A 119 7.59 7.50 8.50
N VAL A 120 6.72 8.50 8.40
CA VAL A 120 7.12 9.92 8.39
C VAL A 120 7.85 10.28 9.69
N GLU A 121 7.34 9.82 10.82
CA GLU A 121 7.98 10.05 12.12
C GLU A 121 9.33 9.34 12.24
N THR A 122 9.43 8.12 11.70
CA THR A 122 10.69 7.37 11.65
C THR A 122 11.75 8.12 10.83
N ILE A 123 11.35 8.73 9.71
CA ILE A 123 12.25 9.61 8.91
C ILE A 123 12.66 10.84 9.73
N ARG A 124 11.70 11.47 10.44
CA ARG A 124 11.95 12.65 11.26
C ARG A 124 12.97 12.39 12.37
N LEU A 125 12.83 11.26 13.07
CA LEU A 125 13.66 10.89 14.21
C LEU A 125 14.98 10.20 13.79
N GLY A 126 15.05 9.63 12.59
CA GLY A 126 16.18 8.81 12.15
C GLY A 126 16.24 7.43 12.80
N GLN A 127 15.17 7.03 13.49
CA GLN A 127 14.98 5.74 14.16
C GLN A 127 13.48 5.43 14.24
N ASN A 128 13.12 4.18 14.52
CA ASN A 128 11.73 3.77 14.63
C ASN A 128 10.96 4.67 15.62
N ALA A 129 9.82 5.20 15.19
CA ALA A 129 9.00 6.11 15.99
C ALA A 129 8.47 5.48 17.28
N SER A 130 8.13 4.20 17.21
CA SER A 130 7.56 3.40 18.30
C SER A 130 7.71 1.92 17.96
N MET A 131 7.25 1.05 18.87
CA MET A 131 7.16 -0.38 18.59
C MET A 131 6.24 -0.72 17.39
N GLY A 132 5.25 0.10 17.04
CA GLY A 132 4.39 -0.19 15.89
C GLY A 132 3.55 0.99 15.43
N CYS A 133 2.75 0.82 14.37
CA CYS A 133 2.01 1.92 13.75
C CYS A 133 0.93 2.57 14.64
N LYS A 134 0.69 2.13 15.88
CA LYS A 134 -0.39 2.69 16.70
C LYS A 134 0.06 3.92 17.46
N MET A 135 -0.66 5.01 17.26
CA MET A 135 -0.57 6.15 18.17
C MET A 135 -1.47 5.90 19.38
N VAL A 136 -1.06 6.46 20.50
CA VAL A 136 -1.81 6.41 21.76
C VAL A 136 -1.98 7.80 22.34
N HIS A 137 -2.91 7.91 23.29
CA HIS A 137 -2.97 9.09 24.13
C HIS A 137 -1.70 9.23 24.98
N ALA A 138 -1.29 10.48 25.23
CA ALA A 138 -0.07 10.79 25.98
C ALA A 138 -0.15 10.40 27.47
N ASP A 139 -1.34 10.15 27.99
CA ASP A 139 -1.60 9.64 29.33
C ASP A 139 -1.78 8.11 29.37
N ALA A 140 -1.57 7.41 28.25
CA ALA A 140 -1.60 5.96 28.22
C ALA A 140 -0.56 5.37 29.19
N GLU A 141 -0.93 4.28 29.86
CA GLU A 141 -0.03 3.57 30.79
C GLU A 141 0.64 2.37 30.12
N ASN A 142 0.13 1.90 28.98
CA ASN A 142 0.70 0.79 28.22
C ASN A 142 0.38 0.88 26.72
N TYR A 143 1.10 0.11 25.90
CA TYR A 143 0.82 -0.05 24.47
C TYR A 143 -0.21 -1.15 24.22
N GLU A 144 -1.47 -0.84 24.50
CA GLU A 144 -2.59 -1.77 24.37
C GLU A 144 -3.74 -1.17 23.56
N GLY A 145 -4.53 -2.05 22.95
CA GLY A 145 -5.67 -1.68 22.11
C GLY A 145 -6.68 -0.72 22.72
N ILE A 146 -6.77 -0.64 24.05
CA ILE A 146 -7.66 0.27 24.77
C ILE A 146 -7.21 1.74 24.72
N TYR A 147 -5.91 1.99 24.48
CA TYR A 147 -5.32 3.33 24.43
C TYR A 147 -5.10 3.83 23.00
N PHE A 148 -5.38 2.99 21.99
CA PHE A 148 -5.16 3.35 20.59
C PHE A 148 -6.16 4.42 20.14
N LEU A 149 -5.64 5.40 19.41
CA LEU A 149 -6.46 6.48 18.89
C LEU A 149 -7.57 5.97 17.95
N SER A 150 -8.73 6.62 18.02
CA SER A 150 -9.83 6.45 17.07
C SER A 150 -9.45 6.97 15.67
N ASP A 151 -10.29 6.68 14.66
CA ASP A 151 -10.02 7.15 13.29
C ASP A 151 -10.00 8.69 13.21
N ASP A 152 -10.93 9.36 13.90
CA ASP A 152 -11.01 10.83 13.93
C ASP A 152 -9.76 11.46 14.58
N GLU A 153 -9.20 10.84 15.61
CA GLU A 153 -7.99 11.32 16.28
C GLU A 153 -6.73 11.08 15.43
N VAL A 154 -6.67 9.98 14.69
CA VAL A 154 -5.60 9.76 13.70
C VAL A 154 -5.70 10.78 12.56
N LEU A 155 -6.91 11.16 12.13
CA LEU A 155 -7.11 12.23 11.15
C LEU A 155 -6.67 13.60 11.69
N ASP A 156 -6.94 13.91 12.97
CA ASP A 156 -6.40 15.13 13.61
C ASP A 156 -4.87 15.11 13.64
N ALA A 157 -4.27 13.98 14.01
CA ALA A 157 -2.82 13.80 13.96
C ALA A 157 -2.28 14.00 12.53
N ALA A 158 -2.92 13.43 11.52
CA ALA A 158 -2.54 13.60 10.11
C ALA A 158 -2.54 15.08 9.69
N ALA A 159 -3.56 15.84 10.08
CA ALA A 159 -3.65 17.27 9.81
C ALA A 159 -2.49 18.05 10.47
N ARG A 160 -2.09 17.68 11.69
CA ARG A 160 -0.95 18.29 12.38
C ARG A 160 0.37 18.02 11.68
N TYR A 161 0.61 16.78 11.24
CA TYR A 161 1.80 16.43 10.44
C TYR A 161 1.86 17.22 9.13
N ARG A 162 0.73 17.40 8.43
CA ARG A 162 0.71 18.23 7.22
C ARG A 162 1.07 19.69 7.52
N ARG A 163 0.47 20.29 8.54
CA ARG A 163 0.77 21.67 8.95
C ARG A 163 2.25 21.83 9.32
N TRP A 164 2.80 20.88 10.06
CA TRP A 164 4.22 20.84 10.43
C TRP A 164 5.14 20.73 9.20
N TRP A 165 4.78 19.91 8.22
CA TRP A 165 5.56 19.79 6.99
C TRP A 165 5.50 21.07 6.14
N GLU A 166 4.32 21.67 6.00
CA GLU A 166 4.11 22.91 5.25
C GLU A 166 4.86 24.09 5.86
N SER A 167 4.87 24.23 7.20
CA SER A 167 5.54 25.34 7.88
C SER A 167 7.06 25.32 7.67
N ARG A 168 7.65 24.13 7.50
CA ARG A 168 9.09 23.93 7.27
C ARG A 168 9.56 24.25 5.86
N LYS A 169 8.65 24.43 4.90
CA LYS A 169 9.01 24.88 3.54
C LYS A 169 9.50 26.33 3.52
N TYR A 170 9.28 27.08 4.61
CA TYR A 170 9.70 28.48 4.74
C TYR A 170 10.90 28.62 5.69
N PRO A 171 11.84 29.55 5.40
CA PRO A 171 13.01 29.77 6.24
C PRO A 171 12.62 30.25 7.64
N ARG A 172 13.30 29.71 8.66
CA ARG A 172 13.11 30.13 10.06
C ARG A 172 13.37 31.62 10.21
N THR A 173 12.46 32.32 10.88
CA THR A 173 12.70 33.69 11.35
C THR A 173 13.12 33.67 12.81
N MET A 174 13.93 34.65 13.24
CA MET A 174 14.45 34.75 14.61
C MET A 174 13.36 34.91 15.69
N TRP A 175 12.12 35.17 15.29
CA TRP A 175 10.98 35.44 16.18
C TRP A 175 10.06 34.23 16.41
N THR A 176 10.34 33.09 15.78
CA THR A 176 9.56 31.84 15.90
C THR A 176 10.36 30.78 16.64
N ILE A 177 10.67 31.00 17.92
CA ILE A 177 11.10 29.93 18.83
C ILE A 177 9.82 29.31 19.41
N ASP A 178 9.10 28.57 18.58
CA ASP A 178 8.00 27.73 19.03
C ASP A 178 8.59 26.40 19.52
N PRO A 179 8.47 26.03 20.80
CA PRO A 179 8.90 24.72 21.31
C PRO A 179 8.30 23.54 20.54
N CYS A 180 7.15 23.75 19.89
CA CYS A 180 6.46 22.77 19.07
C CYS A 180 6.90 22.77 17.59
N TYR A 181 7.84 23.64 17.19
CA TYR A 181 8.22 23.80 15.77
C TYR A 181 8.70 22.50 15.13
N ASP A 182 9.47 21.71 15.87
CA ASP A 182 10.03 20.45 15.39
C ASP A 182 9.18 19.22 15.71
N GLU A 183 8.11 19.38 16.50
CA GLU A 183 7.29 18.31 17.06
C GLU A 183 5.82 18.38 16.60
N PRO A 184 5.39 17.57 15.60
CA PRO A 184 4.06 17.67 15.00
C PRO A 184 2.92 17.36 15.99
N LEU A 185 3.16 16.49 16.96
CA LEU A 185 2.15 16.10 17.96
C LEU A 185 2.14 16.99 19.22
N CYS A 186 2.94 18.06 19.24
CA CYS A 186 3.02 18.94 20.40
C CYS A 186 1.64 19.50 20.79
N GLY A 187 1.29 19.36 22.08
CA GLY A 187 0.01 19.83 22.62
C GLY A 187 -1.24 19.10 22.08
N SER A 188 -1.09 18.00 21.35
CA SER A 188 -2.22 17.18 20.87
C SER A 188 -2.76 16.22 21.92
N GLY A 189 -1.95 15.84 22.89
CA GLY A 189 -2.27 14.73 23.80
C GLY A 189 -2.09 13.37 23.15
N TYR A 190 -1.40 13.28 22.01
CA TYR A 190 -1.04 12.03 21.33
C TYR A 190 0.47 11.81 21.39
N MET A 191 0.88 10.55 21.37
CA MET A 191 2.29 10.18 21.29
C MET A 191 2.50 8.87 20.53
N TRP A 192 3.75 8.69 20.10
CA TRP A 192 4.31 7.40 19.72
C TRP A 192 4.88 6.73 20.99
N TRP A 193 4.55 5.46 21.22
CA TRP A 193 4.92 4.70 22.42
C TRP A 193 6.31 4.07 22.36
#